data_AF-A0AAD8ABV2-F1
#
_entry.id   AF-A0AAD8ABV2-F1
#
_cell.length_a   1.000
_cell.length_b   1.000
_cell.length_c   1.000
_cell.angle_alpha   90.00
_cell.angle_beta   90.00
_cell.angle_gamma   90.00
#
_symmetry.space_group_name_H-M   'P 1'
#
loop_
_entity.id
_entity.type
_entity.pdbx_description
1 polymer ?
#
loop_
_entity_poly.entity_id
_entity_poly.type
_entity_poly.pdbx_seq_one_letter_code
_entity_poly.pdbx_strand_id
1 'polypeptide(L)'
;LLRVNAAGVVLILVVGAGVRYQALDRNTQHLENVFEGTTFSVGNIATAFYTGLWAYDGWNNLNYVTEEIKNPSVNLPRSIIIGIPLVTLCYFLINVSYLAVMSAAEMIESEAVAVVSIQYFYFTSYFLSSSN
;
A
#
# COMPACT_ATOMS: atom_id res chain seq x y z
N LEU A 1 -17.85 -10.81 -16.80
CA LEU A 1 -17.39 -9.39 -16.77
C LEU A 1 -16.99 -9.05 -15.34
N LEU A 2 -15.71 -9.22 -15.00
CA LEU A 2 -15.21 -8.95 -13.66
C LEU A 2 -15.35 -7.45 -13.37
N ARG A 3 -16.07 -7.10 -12.31
CA ARG A 3 -16.08 -5.74 -11.76
C ARG A 3 -14.68 -5.51 -11.19
N VAL A 4 -13.81 -4.87 -11.96
CA VAL A 4 -12.54 -4.36 -11.45
C VAL A 4 -12.90 -3.23 -10.51
N ASN A 5 -12.98 -3.55 -9.22
CA ASN A 5 -13.33 -2.59 -8.19
C ASN A 5 -12.25 -1.50 -8.14
N ALA A 6 -12.64 -0.25 -7.93
CA ALA A 6 -11.73 0.91 -7.95
C ALA A 6 -10.47 0.70 -7.08
N ALA A 7 -10.60 0.03 -5.94
CA ALA A 7 -9.48 -0.34 -5.08
C ALA A 7 -8.42 -1.22 -5.78
N GLY A 8 -8.86 -2.18 -6.61
CA GLY A 8 -7.96 -3.02 -7.40
C GLY A 8 -7.24 -2.25 -8.50
N VAL A 9 -7.90 -1.25 -9.11
CA VAL A 9 -7.25 -0.34 -10.08
C VAL A 9 -6.18 0.49 -9.40
N VAL A 10 -6.48 1.08 -8.25
CA VAL A 10 -5.51 1.89 -7.49
C VAL A 10 -4.30 1.06 -7.08
N LEU A 11 -4.50 -0.17 -6.60
CA LEU A 11 -3.41 -1.08 -6.26
C LEU A 11 -2.49 -1.34 -7.47
N ILE A 12 -3.06 -1.67 -8.63
CA ILE A 12 -2.29 -1.94 -9.85
C ILE A 12 -1.53 -0.70 -10.31
N LEU A 13 -2.14 0.49 -10.23
CA LEU A 13 -1.50 1.74 -10.63
C LEU A 13 -0.35 2.11 -9.69
N VAL A 14 -0.54 2.02 -8.37
CA VAL A 14 0.50 2.36 -7.40
C VAL A 14 1.67 1.38 -7.53
N VAL A 15 1.41 0.07 -7.45
CA VAL A 15 2.46 -0.96 -7.57
C VAL A 15 3.13 -0.91 -8.94
N GLY A 16 2.36 -0.71 -10.01
CA GLY A 16 2.88 -0.55 -11.36
C GLY A 16 3.79 0.67 -11.51
N ALA A 17 3.43 1.79 -10.88
CA ALA A 17 4.25 3.00 -10.86
C ALA A 17 5.56 2.77 -10.09
N GLY A 18 5.53 2.13 -8.92
CA GLY A 18 6.75 1.82 -8.15
C GLY A 18 7.69 0.84 -8.85
N VAL A 19 7.15 -0.19 -9.50
CA VAL A 19 7.94 -1.15 -10.29
C VAL A 19 8.54 -0.48 -11.53
N ARG A 20 7.78 0.37 -12.23
CA ARG A 20 8.29 1.13 -13.39
C ARG A 20 9.35 2.13 -12.98
N TYR A 21 9.16 2.84 -11.86
CA TYR A 21 10.14 3.81 -11.35
C TYR A 21 11.48 3.13 -11.07
N GLN A 22 11.49 2.00 -10.35
CA GLN A 22 12.71 1.21 -10.13
C GLN A 22 13.34 0.70 -11.44
N ALA A 23 12.52 0.28 -12.41
CA ALA A 23 13.01 -0.24 -13.69
C ALA A 23 13.64 0.83 -14.59
N LEU A 24 13.17 2.09 -14.52
CA LEU A 24 13.70 3.20 -15.32
C LEU A 24 14.86 3.91 -14.63
N ASP A 25 14.76 4.18 -13.33
CA ASP A 25 15.73 5.03 -12.62
C ASP A 25 16.91 4.23 -12.06
N ARG A 26 16.78 2.90 -11.90
CA ARG A 26 17.76 1.96 -11.29
C ARG A 26 18.39 2.43 -9.97
N ASN A 27 17.88 3.51 -9.38
CA ASN A 27 18.47 4.17 -8.24
C ASN A 27 17.78 3.68 -6.97
N THR A 28 18.45 2.79 -6.24
CA THR A 28 17.98 2.22 -4.96
C THR A 28 18.31 3.11 -3.76
N GLN A 29 18.86 4.32 -3.97
CA GLN A 29 19.28 5.20 -2.88
C GLN A 29 18.15 5.53 -1.89
N HIS A 30 16.91 5.64 -2.35
CA HIS A 30 15.76 5.85 -1.46
C HIS A 30 15.50 4.69 -0.50
N LEU A 31 15.95 3.47 -0.84
CA LEU A 31 15.78 2.25 -0.05
C LEU A 31 16.91 2.02 0.96
N GLU A 32 18.05 2.71 0.83
CA GLU A 32 19.20 2.50 1.72
C GLU A 32 19.02 3.23 3.07
N ASN A 33 18.35 4.39 3.07
CA ASN A 33 18.23 5.26 4.25
C ASN A 33 16.82 5.29 4.88
N VAL A 34 15.93 4.36 4.53
CA VAL A 34 14.51 4.41 4.96
C VAL A 34 14.32 4.32 6.47
N PHE A 35 15.23 3.61 7.14
CA PHE A 35 15.16 3.35 8.58
C PHE A 35 16.14 4.21 9.38
N GLU A 36 16.87 5.11 8.70
CA GLU A 36 17.82 5.99 9.35
C GLU A 36 17.09 6.97 10.28
N GLY A 37 17.54 7.07 11.54
CA GLY A 37 16.88 7.89 12.56
C GLY A 37 15.66 7.25 13.23
N THR A 38 15.37 5.96 12.99
CA THR A 38 14.27 5.27 13.70
C THR A 38 14.61 5.00 15.16
N THR A 39 13.69 5.39 16.05
CA THR A 39 13.84 5.18 17.50
C THR A 39 13.05 3.95 17.95
N PHE A 40 13.76 2.91 18.37
CA PHE A 40 13.19 1.69 18.95
C PHE A 40 12.78 1.92 20.41
N SER A 41 11.68 2.65 20.60
CA SER A 41 11.00 2.76 21.90
C SER A 41 9.72 1.93 21.88
N VAL A 42 9.42 1.27 23.00
CA VAL A 42 8.17 0.50 23.16
C VAL A 42 6.94 1.36 22.89
N GLY A 43 6.97 2.65 23.28
CA GLY A 43 5.88 3.59 23.00
C GLY A 43 5.70 3.86 21.50
N ASN A 44 6.79 4.10 20.76
CA ASN A 44 6.74 4.34 19.32
C ASN A 44 6.25 3.11 18.56
N ILE A 45 6.70 1.93 18.98
CA ILE A 45 6.24 0.65 18.42
C ILE A 45 4.74 0.49 18.66
N ALA A 46 4.25 0.74 19.88
CA ALA A 46 2.83 0.65 20.20
C ALA A 46 1.97 1.60 19.35
N THR A 47 2.40 2.85 19.17
CA THR A 47 1.70 3.83 18.32
C THR A 47 1.74 3.44 16.84
N ALA A 48 2.85 2.90 16.35
CA ALA A 48 2.96 2.39 14.99
C ALA A 48 2.00 1.23 14.74
N PHE A 49 1.92 0.27 15.67
CA PHE A 49 0.94 -0.81 15.61
C PHE A 49 -0.49 -0.31 15.68
N TYR A 50 -0.79 0.66 16.56
CA TYR A 50 -2.13 1.24 16.66
C TYR A 50 -2.60 1.86 15.34
N THR A 51 -1.73 2.65 14.72
CA THR A 51 -2.01 3.28 13.41
C THR A 51 -2.12 2.23 12.30
N GLY A 52 -1.29 1.18 12.34
CA GLY A 52 -1.38 0.05 11.43
C GLY A 52 -2.70 -0.71 11.56
N LEU A 53 -3.13 -1.01 12.78
CA LEU A 53 -4.41 -1.70 13.04
C LEU A 53 -5.61 -0.87 12.58
N TRP A 54 -5.53 0.46 12.69
CA TRP A 54 -6.57 1.36 12.20
C TRP A 54 -6.79 1.23 10.68
N ALA A 55 -5.74 0.95 9.90
CA ALA A 55 -5.87 0.67 8.47
C ALA A 55 -6.59 -0.68 8.16
N TYR A 56 -6.68 -1.58 9.13
CA TYR A 56 -7.45 -2.82 9.06
C TYR A 56 -8.85 -2.70 9.70
N ASP A 57 -9.24 -1.50 10.14
CA ASP A 57 -10.59 -1.27 10.66
C ASP A 57 -11.64 -1.49 9.56
N GLY A 58 -12.77 -2.09 9.94
CA GLY A 58 -13.80 -2.55 9.00
C GLY A 58 -13.94 -4.07 8.91
N TRP A 59 -13.14 -4.85 9.65
CA TRP A 59 -13.38 -6.29 9.86
C TRP A 59 -14.75 -6.57 10.48
N ASN A 60 -15.29 -5.63 11.27
CA ASN A 60 -16.64 -5.72 11.83
C ASN A 60 -17.72 -5.89 10.74
N ASN A 61 -17.52 -5.29 9.56
CA ASN A 61 -18.47 -5.35 8.46
C ASN A 61 -18.73 -6.78 7.97
N LEU A 62 -17.76 -7.70 8.13
CA LEU A 62 -17.95 -9.11 7.78
C LEU A 62 -19.12 -9.74 8.53
N ASN A 63 -19.38 -9.31 9.78
CA ASN A 63 -20.48 -9.87 10.58
C ASN A 63 -21.85 -9.60 9.92
N TYR A 64 -22.05 -8.43 9.31
CA TYR A 64 -23.30 -8.10 8.61
C TYR A 64 -23.50 -8.93 7.34
N VAL A 65 -22.42 -9.20 6.60
CA VAL A 65 -22.50 -10.01 5.37
C VAL A 65 -22.58 -11.51 5.67
N THR A 66 -22.35 -11.92 6.92
CA THR A 66 -22.36 -13.33 7.33
C THR A 66 -23.74 -13.97 7.15
N GLU A 67 -24.83 -13.19 7.22
CA GLU A 67 -26.19 -13.65 6.96
C GLU A 67 -26.44 -14.03 5.48
N GLU A 68 -25.64 -13.50 4.55
CA GLU A 68 -25.72 -13.82 3.11
C GLU A 68 -24.82 -15.01 2.71
N ILE A 69 -23.97 -15.49 3.64
CA ILE A 69 -23.02 -16.58 3.37
C ILE A 69 -23.74 -17.93 3.47
N LYS A 70 -23.78 -18.69 2.37
CA LYS A 70 -24.18 -20.10 2.39
C LYS A 70 -23.18 -20.92 3.22
N ASN A 71 -23.66 -21.70 4.19
CA ASN A 71 -22.82 -22.53 5.08
C ASN A 71 -21.72 -21.73 5.81
N PRO A 72 -22.09 -20.79 6.70
CA PRO A 72 -21.15 -19.87 7.34
C PRO A 72 -20.10 -20.59 8.20
N SER A 73 -20.43 -21.73 8.83
CA SER A 73 -19.49 -22.50 9.66
C SER A 73 -18.22 -22.96 8.93
N VAL A 74 -18.27 -23.08 7.60
CA VAL A 74 -17.14 -23.51 6.76
C VAL A 74 -16.62 -22.36 5.91
N ASN A 75 -17.53 -21.56 5.33
CA ASN A 75 -17.15 -20.55 4.35
C ASN A 75 -16.66 -19.24 4.99
N LEU A 76 -17.12 -18.91 6.20
CA LEU A 76 -16.63 -17.75 6.95
C LEU A 76 -15.13 -17.89 7.31
N PRO A 77 -14.68 -18.97 7.99
CA PRO A 77 -13.25 -19.11 8.32
C PRO A 77 -12.36 -19.20 7.07
N ARG A 78 -12.82 -19.85 6.00
CA ARG A 78 -12.09 -19.90 4.72
C ARG A 78 -11.94 -18.52 4.09
N SER A 79 -12.98 -17.72 4.11
CA SER A 79 -12.95 -16.35 3.57
C SER A 79 -11.98 -15.46 4.35
N ILE A 80 -11.91 -15.63 5.67
CA ILE A 80 -10.96 -14.91 6.52
C ILE A 80 -9.51 -15.34 6.22
N ILE A 81 -9.25 -16.65 6.15
CA ILE A 81 -7.91 -17.21 5.89
C ILE A 81 -7.37 -16.80 4.52
N ILE A 82 -8.23 -16.57 3.52
CA ILE A 82 -7.82 -16.12 2.19
C ILE A 82 -7.78 -14.59 2.12
N GLY A 83 -8.81 -13.93 2.65
CA GLY A 83 -9.00 -12.49 2.56
C GLY A 83 -7.97 -11.70 3.36
N ILE A 84 -7.67 -12.11 4.60
CA ILE A 84 -6.70 -11.39 5.43
C ILE A 84 -5.30 -11.40 4.78
N PRO A 85 -4.70 -12.54 4.40
CA PRO A 85 -3.38 -12.53 3.78
C PRO A 85 -3.34 -11.80 2.44
N LEU A 86 -4.41 -11.88 1.64
CA LEU A 86 -4.51 -11.14 0.39
C LEU A 86 -4.44 -9.62 0.64
N VAL A 87 -5.25 -9.12 1.57
CA VAL A 87 -5.29 -7.69 1.92
C VAL A 87 -3.95 -7.27 2.55
N THR A 88 -3.37 -8.08 3.44
CA THR A 88 -2.06 -7.82 4.02
C THR A 88 -0.97 -7.72 2.94
N LEU A 89 -0.97 -8.61 1.95
CA LEU A 89 -0.04 -8.56 0.84
C LEU A 89 -0.23 -7.29 0.00
N CYS A 90 -1.47 -6.87 -0.25
CA CYS A 90 -1.76 -5.64 -0.97
C CYS A 90 -1.23 -4.41 -0.22
N TYR A 91 -1.51 -4.31 1.09
CA TYR A 91 -0.98 -3.22 1.93
C TYR A 91 0.54 -3.22 1.94
N PHE A 92 1.17 -4.39 2.06
CA PHE A 92 2.62 -4.50 2.01
C PHE A 92 3.19 -3.98 0.68
N LEU A 93 2.63 -4.42 -0.45
CA LEU A 93 3.08 -4.00 -1.78
C LEU A 93 2.92 -2.49 -2.01
N ILE A 94 1.83 -1.89 -1.52
CA ILE A 94 1.61 -0.43 -1.62
C ILE A 94 2.69 0.32 -0.83
N ASN A 95 2.95 -0.09 0.41
CA ASN A 95 3.97 0.56 1.24
C ASN A 95 5.36 0.44 0.60
N VAL A 96 5.74 -0.74 0.10
CA VAL A 96 7.00 -0.94 -0.64
C VAL A 96 7.05 -0.04 -1.87
N SER A 97 5.93 0.11 -2.59
CA SER A 97 5.86 0.98 -3.75
C SER A 97 6.07 2.45 -3.41
N TYR A 98 5.59 2.94 -2.26
CA TYR A 98 5.83 4.33 -1.84
C TYR A 98 7.31 4.56 -1.56
N LEU A 99 7.93 3.66 -0.80
CA LEU A 99 9.37 3.74 -0.48
C LEU A 99 10.28 3.63 -1.71
N ALA A 100 9.79 3.01 -2.79
CA ALA A 100 10.52 2.90 -4.05
C ALA A 100 10.48 4.20 -4.88
N VAL A 101 9.47 5.05 -4.68
CA VAL A 101 9.23 6.26 -5.50
C VAL A 101 9.67 7.54 -4.78
N MET A 102 9.59 7.58 -3.45
CA MET A 102 9.94 8.77 -2.64
C MET A 102 10.73 8.39 -1.40
N SER A 103 11.47 9.36 -0.85
CA SER A 103 12.20 9.19 0.40
C SER A 103 11.27 9.16 1.63
N ALA A 104 11.75 8.58 2.73
CA ALA A 104 10.99 8.53 3.99
C ALA A 104 10.64 9.93 4.54
N ALA A 105 11.52 10.92 4.34
CA ALA A 105 11.29 12.29 4.80
C ALA A 105 10.12 12.94 4.05
N GLU A 106 10.08 12.80 2.71
CA GLU A 106 8.98 13.32 1.89
C GLU A 106 7.65 12.64 2.21
N MET A 107 7.68 11.34 2.55
CA MET A 107 6.49 10.61 2.95
C MET A 107 5.88 11.12 4.26
N ILE A 108 6.72 11.60 5.19
CA ILE A 108 6.28 12.17 6.48
C ILE A 108 5.72 13.59 6.30
N GLU A 109 6.28 14.39 5.39
CA GLU A 109 5.79 15.75 5.10
C GLU A 109 4.50 15.75 4.25
N SER A 110 4.23 14.66 3.53
CA SER A 110 3.09 14.56 2.62
C SER A 110 1.80 14.16 3.34
N GLU A 111 0.78 15.02 3.28
CA GLU A 111 -0.58 14.68 3.78
C GLU A 111 -1.24 13.54 2.97
N ALA A 112 -0.87 13.39 1.69
CA ALA A 112 -1.46 12.42 0.77
C ALA A 112 -0.39 11.68 -0.06
N VAL A 113 0.32 10.75 0.59
CA VAL A 113 1.40 9.93 -0.01
C VAL A 113 1.00 9.27 -1.34
N ALA A 114 -0.24 8.78 -1.44
CA ALA A 114 -0.76 8.17 -2.67
C ALA A 114 -0.82 9.16 -3.85
N VAL A 115 -1.22 10.41 -3.61
CA VAL A 115 -1.32 11.44 -4.66
C VAL A 115 0.07 11.88 -5.08
N VAL A 116 0.97 12.10 -4.10
CA VAL A 116 2.34 12.53 -4.34
C VAL A 116 3.12 11.49 -5.15
N SER A 117 3.00 10.20 -4.81
CA SER A 117 3.65 9.12 -5.57
C SER A 117 3.19 9.06 -7.04
N ILE A 118 1.89 9.25 -7.28
CA ILE A 118 1.33 9.31 -8.64
C ILE A 118 1.85 10.54 -9.39
N GLN A 119 1.94 11.69 -8.73
CA GLN A 119 2.46 12.92 -9.33
C GLN A 119 3.94 12.80 -9.72
N TYR A 120 4.78 12.18 -8.88
CA TYR A 120 6.17 11.86 -9.24
C TYR A 120 6.25 11.00 -10.50
N PHE A 121 5.41 9.98 -10.63
CA PHE A 121 5.34 9.15 -11.84
C PHE A 121 4.95 9.94 -13.11
N TYR A 122 3.91 10.79 -13.02
CA TYR A 122 3.51 11.64 -14.14
C TYR A 122 4.61 12.63 -14.55
N PHE A 123 5.32 13.20 -13.57
CA PHE A 123 6.42 14.11 -13.83
C PHE A 123 7.60 13.41 -14.54
N THR A 124 8.03 12.25 -14.04
CA THR A 124 9.11 11.47 -14.67
C THR A 124 8.76 11.03 -16.10
N SER A 125 7.52 10.57 -16.32
CA SER A 125 7.07 10.17 -17.66
C SER A 125 6.97 11.33 -18.65
N TYR A 126 6.55 12.52 -18.20
CA TYR A 126 6.53 13.74 -19.02
C TYR A 126 7.95 14.19 -19.40
N PHE A 127 8.88 14.18 -18.44
CA PHE A 127 10.28 14.54 -18.71
C PHE A 127 10.91 13.66 -19.79
N LEU A 128 10.73 12.34 -19.69
CA LEU A 128 11.24 11.36 -20.67
C LEU A 128 10.59 11.47 -22.06
N SER A 129 9.35 11.95 -22.12
CA SER A 129 8.67 12.22 -23.40
C SER A 129 9.11 13.54 -24.03
N SER A 130 9.57 14.52 -23.24
CA SER A 130 10.05 15.81 -23.75
C SER A 130 11.53 15.81 -24.15
N SER A 131 12.29 14.79 -23.71
CA SER A 131 13.70 14.59 -24.02
C SER A 131 13.96 13.73 -25.27
N ASN A 132 12.89 13.34 -25.99
CA ASN A 132 12.94 12.69 -27.32
C ASN A 132 12.32 13.63 -28.35
#